data_AF-A0A7S3Z432-F1
#
_entry.id   AF-A0A7S3Z432-F1
#
_cell.length_a   1.000
_cell.length_b   1.000
_cell.length_c   1.000
_cell.angle_alpha   90.00
_cell.angle_beta   90.00
_cell.angle_gamma   90.00
#
_symmetry.space_group_name_H-M   'P 1'
#
loop_
_entity.id
_entity.type
_entity.pdbx_description
1 polymer ?
#
loop_
_entity_poly.entity_id
_entity_poly.type
_entity_poly.pdbx_seq_one_letter_code
_entity_poly.pdbx_strand_id
1 'polypeptide(L)'
;DDKPTLGDMGVMGGEEGDEKQAKMMKLLEEADDIEELDEAKLRQLVLTFTKAIDKNVERRMKFSDDPTKFMDSEIKVHQIIQDLQGVAASPDLFPEFVRLKAVAPLLSLISHENTDISIEVVDLLKEFTDVETVQEEGRNAEILLDSLISNQMIPLLVTNLERLDESQKEDQQAVHNTLNIF
;
A
#
# COMPACT_ATOMS: atom_id res chain seq x y z
N ASP A 1 22.91 -66.45 11.03
CA ASP A 1 22.54 -65.76 9.78
C ASP A 1 21.11 -65.26 9.89
N ASP A 2 20.91 -63.95 9.97
CA ASP A 2 19.67 -63.32 9.57
C ASP A 2 19.94 -61.83 9.33
N LYS A 3 20.19 -61.47 8.07
CA LYS A 3 20.25 -60.08 7.63
C LYS A 3 18.85 -59.67 7.20
N PRO A 4 18.33 -58.50 7.62
CA PRO A 4 17.09 -58.00 7.09
C PRO A 4 17.27 -57.69 5.59
N THR A 5 16.30 -58.13 4.80
CA THR A 5 16.23 -57.96 3.35
C THR A 5 16.00 -56.49 2.98
N LEU A 6 16.62 -56.04 1.87
CA LEU A 6 16.60 -54.70 1.26
C LEU A 6 15.20 -54.22 0.75
N GLY A 7 14.11 -54.56 1.44
CA GLY A 7 12.74 -54.25 1.01
C GLY A 7 12.15 -52.93 1.53
N ASP A 8 12.72 -52.32 2.58
CA ASP A 8 11.93 -51.39 3.42
C ASP A 8 12.58 -50.02 3.69
N MET A 9 13.61 -49.63 2.93
CA MET A 9 14.25 -48.30 3.05
C MET A 9 13.98 -47.38 1.85
N GLY A 10 13.03 -47.71 0.99
CA GLY A 10 12.75 -46.98 -0.25
C GLY A 10 11.63 -45.94 -0.22
N VAL A 11 10.83 -45.87 0.86
CA VAL A 11 9.52 -45.16 0.79
C VAL A 11 9.40 -43.95 1.72
N MET A 12 10.36 -43.71 2.63
CA MET A 12 10.24 -42.59 3.59
C MET A 12 10.73 -41.22 3.09
N GLY A 13 11.30 -41.13 1.88
CA GLY A 13 11.83 -39.87 1.33
C GLY A 13 10.96 -39.20 0.25
N GLY A 14 9.91 -39.89 -0.22
CA GLY A 14 9.02 -39.37 -1.28
C GLY A 14 7.88 -38.51 -0.73
N GLU A 15 7.22 -38.98 0.33
CA GLU A 15 6.01 -38.34 0.88
C GLU A 15 6.28 -36.92 1.42
N GLU A 16 7.40 -36.69 2.12
CA GLU A 16 7.75 -35.34 2.62
C GLU A 16 8.15 -34.35 1.51
N GLY A 17 8.67 -34.86 0.38
CA GLY A 17 9.02 -34.05 -0.79
C GLY A 17 7.77 -33.65 -1.58
N ASP A 18 6.87 -34.61 -1.76
CA ASP A 18 5.59 -34.43 -2.46
C ASP A 18 4.65 -33.50 -1.68
N GLU A 19 4.60 -33.60 -0.35
CA GLU A 19 3.81 -32.67 0.49
C GLU A 19 4.35 -31.22 0.42
N LYS A 20 5.68 -31.04 0.41
CA LYS A 20 6.29 -29.71 0.25
C LYS A 20 6.03 -29.14 -1.15
N GLN A 21 6.12 -29.96 -2.19
CA GLN A 21 5.80 -29.55 -3.56
C GLN A 21 4.31 -29.22 -3.73
N ALA A 22 3.41 -30.01 -3.15
CA ALA A 22 1.96 -29.74 -3.17
C ALA A 22 1.60 -28.47 -2.40
N LYS A 23 2.24 -28.23 -1.25
CA LYS A 23 2.03 -27.00 -0.47
C LYS A 23 2.60 -25.77 -1.18
N MET A 24 3.72 -25.92 -1.89
CA MET A 24 4.29 -24.87 -2.73
C MET A 24 3.42 -24.59 -3.96
N MET A 25 2.88 -25.62 -4.62
CA MET A 25 1.92 -25.45 -5.71
C MET A 25 0.64 -24.77 -5.25
N LYS A 26 0.08 -25.15 -4.09
CA LYS A 26 -1.11 -24.51 -3.53
C LYS A 26 -0.88 -23.03 -3.20
N LEU A 27 0.32 -22.69 -2.72
CA LEU A 27 0.70 -21.29 -2.44
C LEU A 27 0.88 -20.47 -3.73
N LEU A 28 1.34 -21.11 -4.82
CA LEU A 28 1.44 -20.48 -6.14
C LEU A 28 0.06 -20.31 -6.79
N GLU A 29 -0.82 -21.31 -6.68
CA GLU A 29 -2.21 -21.21 -7.15
C GLU A 29 -3.01 -20.15 -6.37
N GLU A 30 -2.80 -20.03 -5.06
CA GLU A 30 -3.40 -18.95 -4.25
C GLU A 30 -2.79 -17.56 -4.58
N ALA A 31 -1.57 -17.51 -5.14
CA ALA A 31 -0.95 -16.27 -5.62
C ALA A 31 -1.38 -15.90 -7.05
N ASP A 32 -1.72 -16.87 -7.90
CA ASP A 32 -2.26 -16.64 -9.26
C ASP A 32 -3.70 -16.11 -9.24
N ASP A 33 -4.43 -16.25 -8.13
CA ASP A 33 -5.74 -15.60 -7.89
C ASP A 33 -5.62 -14.12 -7.45
N ILE A 34 -4.40 -13.56 -7.39
CA ILE A 34 -4.20 -12.12 -7.27
C ILE A 34 -4.57 -11.51 -8.62
N GLU A 35 -5.85 -11.16 -8.72
CA GLU A 35 -6.41 -10.44 -9.84
C GLU A 35 -5.59 -9.16 -10.12
N GLU A 36 -4.79 -9.18 -11.19
CA GLU A 36 -3.91 -8.08 -11.57
C GLU A 36 -4.71 -6.76 -11.68
N LEU A 37 -4.10 -5.67 -11.20
CA LEU A 37 -4.74 -4.36 -11.20
C LEU A 37 -4.76 -3.83 -12.64
N ASP A 38 -5.96 -3.58 -13.18
CA ASP A 38 -6.12 -2.97 -14.50
C ASP A 38 -6.70 -1.55 -14.40
N GLU A 39 -6.76 -0.83 -15.51
CA GLU A 39 -7.31 0.53 -15.53
C GLU A 39 -8.77 0.63 -15.05
N ALA A 40 -9.60 -0.39 -15.29
CA ALA A 40 -11.01 -0.37 -14.90
C ALA A 40 -11.16 -0.52 -13.37
N LYS A 41 -10.38 -1.43 -12.79
CA LYS A 41 -10.24 -1.60 -11.35
C LYS A 41 -9.65 -0.36 -10.71
N LEU A 42 -8.63 0.24 -11.31
CA LEU A 42 -8.04 1.50 -10.83
C LEU A 42 -9.09 2.62 -10.80
N ARG A 43 -9.89 2.78 -11.86
CA ARG A 43 -10.99 3.76 -11.88
C ARG A 43 -11.98 3.55 -10.74
N GLN A 44 -12.36 2.29 -10.49
CA GLN A 44 -13.26 1.94 -9.40
C GLN A 44 -12.61 2.17 -8.02
N LEU A 45 -11.32 1.88 -7.88
CA LEU A 45 -10.53 2.08 -6.69
C LEU A 45 -10.43 3.56 -6.32
N VAL A 46 -10.04 4.42 -7.28
CA VAL A 46 -9.98 5.89 -7.09
C VAL A 46 -11.36 6.48 -6.77
N LEU A 47 -12.42 5.99 -7.40
CA LEU A 47 -13.79 6.41 -7.08
C LEU A 47 -14.18 6.03 -5.64
N THR A 48 -13.75 4.87 -5.17
CA THR A 48 -14.03 4.39 -3.81
C THR A 48 -13.20 5.18 -2.79
N PHE A 49 -11.94 5.46 -3.12
CA PHE A 49 -11.03 6.29 -2.34
C PHE A 49 -11.59 7.69 -2.09
N THR A 50 -11.97 8.40 -3.15
CA THR A 50 -12.54 9.75 -3.05
C THR A 50 -13.83 9.76 -2.22
N LYS A 51 -14.73 8.80 -2.44
CA LYS A 51 -15.95 8.65 -1.62
C LYS A 51 -15.67 8.35 -0.16
N ALA A 52 -14.61 7.61 0.16
CA ALA A 52 -14.23 7.30 1.53
C ALA A 52 -13.74 8.57 2.26
N ILE A 53 -12.90 9.37 1.59
CA ILE A 53 -12.45 10.68 2.11
C ILE A 53 -13.65 11.59 2.36
N ASP A 54 -14.52 11.79 1.35
CA ASP A 54 -15.68 12.68 1.46
C ASP A 54 -16.59 12.29 2.62
N LYS A 55 -16.84 10.98 2.77
CA LYS A 55 -17.65 10.44 3.87
C LYS A 55 -16.98 10.65 5.23
N ASN A 56 -15.66 10.49 5.33
CA ASN A 56 -14.93 10.75 6.57
C ASN A 56 -15.02 12.23 6.95
N VAL A 57 -14.77 13.14 6.01
CA VAL A 57 -14.90 14.59 6.21
C VAL A 57 -16.32 14.95 6.67
N GLU A 58 -17.35 14.44 6.00
CA GLU A 58 -18.75 14.65 6.39
C GLU A 58 -19.02 14.19 7.83
N ARG A 59 -18.49 13.01 8.20
CA ARG A 59 -18.67 12.44 9.53
C ARG A 59 -17.93 13.25 10.61
N ARG A 60 -16.70 13.69 10.36
CA ARG A 60 -15.94 14.58 11.26
C ARG A 60 -16.65 15.93 11.46
N MET A 61 -17.21 16.50 10.39
CA MET A 61 -17.98 17.74 10.48
C MET A 61 -19.26 17.57 11.29
N LYS A 62 -19.93 16.43 11.17
CA LYS A 62 -21.21 16.16 11.85
C LYS A 62 -21.05 15.73 13.31
N PHE A 63 -19.93 15.09 13.65
CA PHE A 63 -19.68 14.49 14.96
C PHE A 63 -18.30 14.89 15.50
N SER A 64 -17.94 16.18 15.40
CA SER A 64 -16.61 16.70 15.78
C SER A 64 -16.20 16.34 17.21
N ASP A 65 -17.17 16.25 18.11
CA ASP A 65 -16.94 16.04 19.54
C ASP A 65 -16.98 14.56 19.95
N ASP A 66 -17.25 13.65 19.00
CA ASP A 66 -17.38 12.21 19.25
C ASP A 66 -16.64 11.37 18.19
N PRO A 67 -15.33 11.10 18.41
CA PRO A 67 -14.51 10.28 17.52
C PRO A 67 -15.08 8.89 17.20
N THR A 68 -15.85 8.31 18.13
CA THR A 68 -16.44 6.98 17.93
C THR A 68 -17.45 6.94 16.78
N LYS A 69 -18.00 8.09 16.36
CA LYS A 69 -18.99 8.20 15.27
C LYS A 69 -18.37 8.26 13.88
N PHE A 70 -17.07 8.54 13.78
CA PHE A 70 -16.35 8.60 12.51
C PHE A 70 -15.22 7.57 12.41
N MET A 71 -14.92 6.82 13.46
CA MET A 71 -13.93 5.73 13.48
C MET A 71 -14.10 4.73 12.32
N ASP A 72 -15.31 4.23 12.06
CA ASP A 72 -15.56 3.31 10.94
C ASP A 72 -15.20 3.91 9.57
N SER A 73 -15.36 5.23 9.42
CA SER A 73 -14.99 5.92 8.19
C SER A 73 -13.48 6.16 8.10
N GLU A 74 -12.78 6.37 9.21
CA GLU A 74 -11.31 6.44 9.24
C GLU A 74 -10.69 5.08 8.87
N ILE A 75 -11.18 3.98 9.46
CA ILE A 75 -10.75 2.63 9.11
C ILE A 75 -10.93 2.38 7.61
N LYS A 76 -12.05 2.85 7.04
CA LYS A 76 -12.28 2.68 5.61
C LYS A 76 -11.32 3.53 4.75
N VAL A 77 -10.95 4.72 5.21
CA VAL A 77 -9.93 5.56 4.54
C VAL A 77 -8.56 4.89 4.61
N HIS A 78 -8.16 4.39 5.78
CA HIS A 78 -6.90 3.67 5.95
C HIS A 78 -6.83 2.44 5.04
N GLN A 79 -7.87 1.59 5.05
CA GLN A 79 -7.92 0.38 4.22
C GLN A 79 -7.81 0.70 2.72
N ILE A 80 -8.48 1.75 2.24
CA ILE A 80 -8.45 2.06 0.81
C ILE A 80 -7.09 2.65 0.38
N ILE A 81 -6.30 3.23 1.29
CA ILE A 81 -4.92 3.64 1.01
C ILE A 81 -4.02 2.41 0.92
N GLN A 82 -4.23 1.40 1.77
CA GLN A 82 -3.56 0.10 1.63
C GLN A 82 -3.91 -0.56 0.29
N ASP A 83 -5.18 -0.54 -0.11
CA ASP A 83 -5.60 -1.07 -1.41
C ASP A 83 -4.92 -0.30 -2.58
N LEU A 84 -4.60 0.99 -2.40
CA LEU A 84 -3.85 1.79 -3.37
C LEU A 84 -2.36 1.42 -3.49
N GLN A 85 -1.78 0.67 -2.54
CA GLN A 85 -0.42 0.14 -2.68
C GLN A 85 -0.28 -0.77 -3.90
N GLY A 86 -1.36 -1.42 -4.34
CA GLY A 86 -1.38 -2.17 -5.60
C GLY A 86 -1.06 -1.32 -6.83
N VAL A 87 -1.30 0.00 -6.78
CA VAL A 87 -0.91 0.93 -7.85
C VAL A 87 0.60 1.07 -7.92
N ALA A 88 1.30 1.08 -6.78
CA ALA A 88 2.76 1.18 -6.76
C ALA A 88 3.42 -0.06 -7.37
N ALA A 89 2.77 -1.22 -7.25
CA ALA A 89 3.18 -2.47 -7.89
C ALA A 89 2.83 -2.56 -9.39
N SER A 90 2.07 -1.59 -9.93
CA SER A 90 1.70 -1.51 -11.36
C SER A 90 1.97 -0.10 -11.91
N PRO A 91 3.26 0.27 -12.09
CA PRO A 91 3.63 1.63 -12.49
C PRO A 91 3.13 2.07 -13.87
N ASP A 92 2.81 1.12 -14.74
CA ASP A 92 2.15 1.35 -16.04
C ASP A 92 0.81 2.11 -15.88
N LEU A 93 0.19 2.03 -14.71
CA LEU A 93 -1.04 2.72 -14.36
C LEU A 93 -0.83 4.13 -13.78
N PHE A 94 0.40 4.57 -13.51
CA PHE A 94 0.68 5.90 -12.97
C PHE A 94 0.09 7.06 -13.80
N PRO A 95 0.16 7.06 -15.15
CA PRO A 95 -0.47 8.10 -15.94
C PRO A 95 -1.99 8.15 -15.77
N GLU A 96 -2.64 6.98 -15.63
CA GLU A 96 -4.07 6.87 -15.36
C GLU A 96 -4.41 7.39 -13.96
N PHE A 97 -3.62 7.04 -12.95
CA PHE A 97 -3.79 7.54 -11.58
C PHE A 97 -3.75 9.08 -11.51
N VAL A 98 -2.80 9.69 -12.22
CA VAL A 98 -2.71 11.16 -12.37
C VAL A 98 -3.90 11.71 -13.15
N ARG A 99 -4.31 11.07 -14.26
CA ARG A 99 -5.46 11.48 -15.08
C ARG A 99 -6.77 11.48 -14.29
N LEU A 100 -6.93 10.52 -13.38
CA LEU A 100 -8.08 10.42 -12.46
C LEU A 100 -8.03 11.43 -11.32
N LYS A 101 -7.00 12.28 -11.24
CA LYS A 101 -6.79 13.32 -10.23
C LYS A 101 -6.74 12.77 -8.81
N ALA A 102 -6.20 11.57 -8.63
CA ALA A 102 -6.10 10.93 -7.32
C ALA A 102 -4.98 11.52 -6.43
N VAL A 103 -3.98 12.16 -7.04
CA VAL A 103 -2.80 12.72 -6.34
C VAL A 103 -3.19 13.80 -5.32
N ALA A 104 -4.02 14.78 -5.70
CA ALA A 104 -4.38 15.85 -4.77
C ALA A 104 -5.17 15.37 -3.54
N PRO A 105 -6.22 14.52 -3.68
CA PRO A 105 -6.86 13.88 -2.53
C PRO A 105 -5.90 13.04 -1.68
N LEU A 106 -4.97 12.31 -2.28
CA LEU A 106 -3.95 11.55 -1.54
C LEU A 106 -3.06 12.46 -0.69
N LEU A 107 -2.50 13.50 -1.28
CA LEU A 107 -1.62 14.43 -0.56
C LEU A 107 -2.37 15.22 0.53
N SER A 108 -3.68 15.44 0.38
CA SER A 108 -4.48 16.09 1.43
C SER A 108 -4.54 15.29 2.74
N LEU A 109 -4.31 13.98 2.69
CA LEU A 109 -4.33 13.09 3.85
C LEU A 109 -3.01 13.10 4.63
N ILE A 110 -1.92 13.68 4.09
CA ILE A 110 -0.65 13.83 4.81
C ILE A 110 -0.84 14.66 6.09
N SER A 111 -1.68 15.68 6.06
CA SER A 111 -1.96 16.54 7.22
C SER A 111 -3.17 16.07 8.04
N HIS A 112 -3.61 14.83 7.87
CA HIS A 112 -4.80 14.31 8.55
C HIS A 112 -4.58 14.18 10.07
N GLU A 113 -5.56 14.58 10.89
CA GLU A 113 -5.43 14.63 12.35
C GLU A 113 -5.10 13.27 12.99
N ASN A 114 -5.65 12.18 12.44
CA ASN A 114 -5.22 10.82 12.78
C ASN A 114 -3.91 10.49 12.05
N THR A 115 -2.83 10.28 12.81
CA THR A 115 -1.48 9.98 12.31
C THR A 115 -1.41 8.66 11.54
N ASP A 116 -2.19 7.64 11.90
CA ASP A 116 -2.21 6.35 11.20
C ASP A 116 -2.53 6.51 9.71
N ILE A 117 -3.43 7.44 9.38
CA ILE A 117 -3.80 7.72 7.98
C ILE A 117 -2.64 8.40 7.25
N SER A 118 -1.97 9.35 7.88
CA SER A 118 -0.83 10.02 7.24
C SER A 118 0.40 9.12 7.11
N ILE A 119 0.62 8.21 8.06
CA ILE A 119 1.71 7.23 7.99
C ILE A 119 1.50 6.32 6.79
N GLU A 120 0.28 5.80 6.62
CA GLU A 120 -0.09 4.97 5.46
C GLU A 120 0.08 5.70 4.12
N VAL A 121 -0.18 7.01 4.07
CA VAL A 121 0.09 7.83 2.87
C VAL A 121 1.58 7.98 2.62
N VAL A 122 2.39 8.23 3.66
CA VAL A 122 3.85 8.34 3.54
C VAL A 122 4.43 7.02 3.05
N ASP A 123 3.94 5.89 3.54
CA ASP A 123 4.35 4.56 3.10
C ASP A 123 4.06 4.34 1.62
N LEU A 124 2.84 4.67 1.17
CA LEU A 124 2.50 4.63 -0.26
C LEU A 124 3.39 5.55 -1.11
N LEU A 125 3.65 6.78 -0.64
CA LEU A 125 4.51 7.72 -1.35
C LEU A 125 5.94 7.22 -1.48
N LYS A 126 6.48 6.58 -0.44
CA LYS A 126 7.80 5.94 -0.49
C LYS A 126 7.86 4.93 -1.64
N GLU A 127 6.85 4.09 -1.79
CA GLU A 127 6.80 3.10 -2.88
C GLU A 127 6.68 3.77 -4.25
N PHE A 128 5.87 4.84 -4.39
CA PHE A 128 5.78 5.61 -5.65
C PHE A 128 7.09 6.31 -6.04
N THR A 129 7.93 6.65 -5.06
CA THR A 129 9.22 7.31 -5.28
C THR A 129 10.40 6.34 -5.24
N ASP A 130 10.15 5.03 -5.21
CA ASP A 130 11.22 4.05 -5.17
C ASP A 130 12.15 4.17 -6.39
N VAL A 131 13.45 4.14 -6.14
CA VAL A 131 14.47 4.43 -7.15
C VAL A 131 14.47 3.39 -8.27
N GLU A 132 14.24 2.11 -7.94
CA GLU A 132 14.22 1.04 -8.93
C GLU A 132 13.01 1.22 -9.84
N THR A 133 11.83 1.44 -9.23
CA THR A 133 10.58 1.72 -9.95
C THR A 133 10.71 2.92 -10.89
N VAL A 134 11.27 4.03 -10.41
CA VAL A 134 11.43 5.26 -11.21
C VAL A 134 12.40 5.05 -12.37
N GLN A 135 13.47 4.29 -12.18
CA GLN A 135 14.47 4.03 -13.23
C GLN A 135 13.95 3.09 -14.32
N GLU A 136 13.15 2.08 -13.97
CA GLU A 136 12.61 1.10 -14.92
C GLU A 136 11.51 1.69 -15.80
N GLU A 137 10.63 2.51 -15.22
CA GLU A 137 9.40 2.98 -15.88
C GLU A 137 9.55 4.31 -16.61
N GLY A 138 10.63 5.04 -16.29
CA GLY A 138 11.03 6.27 -16.97
C GLY A 138 9.89 7.30 -17.05
N ARG A 139 9.22 7.35 -18.20
CA ARG A 139 8.19 8.37 -18.50
C ARG A 139 6.93 8.23 -17.64
N ASN A 140 6.50 7.01 -17.31
CA ASN A 140 5.30 6.81 -16.50
C ASN A 140 5.50 7.32 -15.08
N ALA A 141 6.67 7.01 -14.49
CA ALA A 141 7.10 7.54 -13.21
C ALA A 141 7.26 9.07 -13.23
N GLU A 142 7.87 9.63 -14.28
CA GLU A 142 8.03 11.09 -14.44
C GLU A 142 6.69 11.83 -14.36
N ILE A 143 5.63 11.31 -14.99
CA ILE A 143 4.28 11.90 -14.95
C ILE A 143 3.73 11.95 -13.51
N LEU A 144 3.95 10.89 -12.73
CA LEU A 144 3.52 10.85 -11.32
C LEU A 144 4.33 11.81 -10.47
N LEU A 145 5.67 11.78 -10.59
CA LEU A 145 6.57 12.65 -9.84
C LEU A 145 6.29 14.13 -10.11
N ASP A 146 6.10 14.51 -11.37
CA ASP A 146 5.72 15.88 -11.75
C ASP A 146 4.40 16.31 -11.09
N SER A 147 3.41 15.40 -11.07
CA SER A 147 2.14 15.65 -10.40
C SER A 147 2.31 15.79 -8.88
N LEU A 148 3.11 14.94 -8.23
CA LEU A 148 3.38 15.01 -6.79
C LEU A 148 4.05 16.33 -6.40
N ILE A 149 5.10 16.73 -7.14
CA ILE A 149 5.83 17.97 -6.92
C ILE A 149 4.91 19.18 -7.16
N SER A 150 4.14 19.17 -8.24
CA SER A 150 3.19 20.24 -8.57
C SER A 150 2.13 20.44 -7.49
N ASN A 151 1.74 19.36 -6.80
CA ASN A 151 0.78 19.40 -5.69
C ASN A 151 1.44 19.61 -4.32
N GLN A 152 2.66 20.15 -4.27
CA GLN A 152 3.34 20.56 -3.03
C GLN A 152 3.60 19.40 -2.05
N MET A 153 3.91 18.20 -2.56
CA MET A 153 4.24 17.04 -1.71
C MET A 153 5.34 17.35 -0.68
N ILE A 154 6.43 18.00 -1.09
CA ILE A 154 7.59 18.26 -0.22
C ILE A 154 7.23 19.13 0.99
N PRO A 155 6.63 20.34 0.84
CA PRO A 155 6.15 21.10 2.00
C PRO A 155 5.20 20.32 2.92
N LEU A 156 4.27 19.53 2.35
CA LEU A 156 3.31 18.75 3.14
C LEU A 156 4.02 17.69 3.99
N LEU A 157 5.01 16.98 3.42
CA LEU A 157 5.83 16.02 4.15
C LEU A 157 6.62 16.67 5.28
N VAL A 158 7.23 17.83 5.03
CA VAL A 158 7.97 18.59 6.07
C VAL A 158 7.04 19.00 7.22
N THR A 159 5.86 19.53 6.92
CA THR A 159 4.87 19.86 7.96
C THR A 159 4.40 18.62 8.72
N ASN A 160 4.29 17.47 8.06
CA ASN A 160 3.93 16.22 8.72
C ASN A 160 5.00 15.77 9.74
N LEU A 161 6.29 15.95 9.42
CA LEU A 161 7.38 15.60 10.34
C LEU A 161 7.29 16.34 11.68
N GLU A 162 6.77 17.57 11.70
CA GLU A 162 6.68 18.39 12.93
C GLU A 162 5.71 17.84 13.98
N ARG A 163 4.78 16.97 13.58
CA ARG A 163 3.73 16.42 14.47
C ARG A 163 3.90 14.94 14.83
N LEU A 164 4.85 14.25 14.21
CA LEU A 164 5.11 12.84 14.51
C LEU A 164 5.87 12.69 15.83
N ASP A 165 5.48 11.69 16.63
CA ASP A 165 6.12 11.40 17.91
C ASP A 165 7.06 10.20 17.79
N GLU A 166 8.37 10.47 17.67
CA GLU A 166 9.41 9.43 17.53
C GLU A 166 9.53 8.47 18.74
N SER A 167 8.80 8.70 19.84
CA SER A 167 8.68 7.70 20.90
C SER A 167 7.80 6.51 20.50
N GLN A 168 6.93 6.70 19.50
CA GLN A 168 6.10 5.68 18.89
C GLN A 168 6.82 5.06 17.68
N LYS A 169 6.76 3.73 17.58
CA LYS A 169 7.48 2.99 16.53
C LYS A 169 6.93 3.28 15.13
N GLU A 170 5.61 3.40 14.98
CA GLU A 170 4.97 3.68 13.70
C GLU A 170 5.35 5.08 13.19
N ASP A 171 5.27 6.10 14.04
CA ASP A 171 5.71 7.46 13.75
C ASP A 171 7.20 7.54 13.39
N GLN A 172 8.07 6.85 14.14
CA GLN A 172 9.49 6.76 13.83
C GLN A 172 9.73 6.16 12.43
N GLN A 173 8.99 5.12 12.06
CA GLN A 173 9.07 4.52 10.74
C GLN A 173 8.63 5.51 9.65
N ALA A 174 7.58 6.28 9.90
CA ALA A 174 7.11 7.30 8.97
C ALA A 174 8.11 8.45 8.78
N VAL A 175 8.81 8.86 9.84
CA VAL A 175 9.94 9.82 9.74
C VAL A 175 11.02 9.26 8.82
N HIS A 176 11.44 8.01 9.04
CA HIS A 176 12.44 7.35 8.20
C HIS A 176 11.99 7.24 6.73
N ASN A 177 10.73 6.87 6.50
CA ASN A 177 10.17 6.76 5.15
C ASN A 177 10.08 8.13 4.47
N THR A 178 9.73 9.18 5.20
CA THR A 178 9.75 10.55 4.69
C THR A 178 11.15 10.99 4.27
N LEU A 179 12.19 10.62 5.03
CA LEU A 179 13.57 10.94 4.67
C LEU A 179 14.07 10.15 3.45
N ASN A 180 13.58 8.92 3.24
CA ASN A 180 13.92 8.14 2.04
C ASN A 180 13.31 8.71 0.75
N ILE A 181 12.22 9.48 0.87
CA ILE A 181 11.57 10.16 -0.26
C ILE A 181 12.42 11.37 -0.74
N PHE A 182 13.18 12.01 0.14
CA PHE A 182 14.01 13.19 -0.16
C PHE A 182 15.35 12.84 -0.81
#